data_AF-A0A970EBU2-F1
#
_entry.id   AF-A0A970EBU2-F1
#
_cell.length_a   1.000
_cell.length_b   1.000
_cell.length_c   1.000
_cell.angle_alpha   90.00
_cell.angle_beta   90.00
_cell.angle_gamma   90.00
#
_symmetry.space_group_name_H-M   'P 1'
#
loop_
_entity.id
_entity.type
_entity.pdbx_description
1 polymer ?
#
loop_
_entity_poly.entity_id
_entity_poly.type
_entity_poly.pdbx_seq_one_letter_code
_entity_poly.pdbx_strand_id
1 'polypeptide(L)'
;MTCGRGAAMLWLLFLVALLLILGTSLLGLSRTELTVSAHLLNAARAQYAAEAGVELAVAYLGQSFIDLGEEGWLYEHAHDPAFAVQAEKKDNRTLLITSVGYAGNLAQKVEVPATYRPLGRQVLVAGKLAAGELSAEGHVTARKVFFASGISSIDGDLRAERVETAAGATYTVSGHLCPDWLQQSAAVDFSALRQRAEVENWEEPPLSAGGEYIMTGPAAGPLFAPDDAVIDLQETADCFLVADGDITVAGVAPGSRVAALAAGDVILPPVSVWEGSLFLYAAGDMLRSGEEMLYFAGCLVAGEMEINKLHVRYCDEAVWAYLEILPKELFRLGATFDLEWADPEPRR
;
A
#
# COMPACT_ATOMS: atom_id res chain seq x y z
N MET A 1 -91.09 -14.45 -15.65
CA MET A 1 -89.94 -13.51 -15.65
C MET A 1 -89.09 -13.57 -14.37
N THR A 2 -88.94 -14.73 -13.72
CA THR A 2 -88.18 -14.87 -12.45
C THR A 2 -86.86 -15.64 -12.59
N CYS A 3 -86.67 -16.41 -13.67
CA CYS A 3 -85.48 -17.25 -13.87
C CYS A 3 -84.19 -16.44 -14.16
N GLY A 4 -84.31 -15.29 -14.86
CA GLY A 4 -83.16 -14.46 -15.23
C GLY A 4 -82.51 -13.70 -14.05
N ARG A 5 -83.27 -13.41 -12.98
CA ARG A 5 -82.74 -12.70 -11.80
C ARG A 5 -81.87 -13.60 -10.93
N GLY A 6 -82.23 -14.88 -10.80
CA GLY A 6 -81.41 -15.86 -10.07
C GLY A 6 -80.09 -16.16 -10.78
N ALA A 7 -80.11 -16.33 -12.11
CA ALA A 7 -78.92 -16.54 -12.91
C ALA A 7 -77.95 -15.33 -12.85
N ALA A 8 -78.46 -14.10 -12.92
CA ALA A 8 -77.66 -12.90 -12.79
C ALA A 8 -76.99 -12.78 -11.40
N MET A 9 -77.70 -13.15 -10.33
CA MET A 9 -77.15 -13.16 -8.97
C MET A 9 -76.06 -14.23 -8.78
N LEU A 10 -76.26 -15.43 -9.35
CA LEU A 10 -75.24 -16.48 -9.36
C LEU A 10 -73.99 -16.05 -10.12
N TRP A 11 -74.15 -15.40 -11.28
CA TRP A 11 -73.03 -14.84 -12.04
C TRP A 11 -72.30 -13.74 -11.27
N LEU A 12 -73.02 -12.85 -10.59
CA LEU A 12 -72.42 -11.82 -9.76
C LEU A 12 -71.62 -12.43 -8.59
N LEU A 13 -72.19 -13.39 -7.86
CA LEU A 13 -71.51 -14.09 -6.78
C LEU A 13 -70.28 -14.85 -7.27
N PHE A 14 -70.38 -15.49 -8.43
CA PHE A 14 -69.26 -16.16 -9.07
C PHE A 14 -68.14 -15.17 -9.42
N LEU A 15 -68.48 -14.01 -9.99
CA LEU A 15 -67.52 -12.97 -10.37
C LEU A 15 -66.85 -12.35 -9.13
N VAL A 16 -67.62 -12.09 -8.06
CA VAL A 16 -67.09 -11.64 -6.77
C VAL A 16 -66.16 -12.70 -6.17
N ALA A 17 -66.53 -13.97 -6.19
CA ALA A 17 -65.67 -15.05 -5.70
C ALA A 17 -64.36 -15.15 -6.50
N LEU A 18 -64.42 -15.02 -7.83
CA LEU A 18 -63.26 -15.04 -8.71
C LEU A 18 -62.34 -13.84 -8.44
N LEU A 19 -62.90 -12.65 -8.26
CA LEU A 19 -62.15 -11.44 -7.88
C LEU A 19 -61.51 -11.55 -6.48
N LEU A 20 -62.20 -12.15 -5.51
CA LEU A 20 -61.64 -12.39 -4.18
C LEU A 20 -60.48 -13.38 -4.23
N ILE A 21 -60.63 -14.49 -4.97
CA ILE A 21 -59.54 -15.46 -5.16
C ILE A 21 -58.35 -14.79 -5.83
N LEU A 22 -58.57 -14.04 -6.92
CA LEU A 22 -57.51 -13.31 -7.62
C LEU A 22 -56.84 -12.28 -6.71
N GLY A 23 -57.61 -11.51 -5.95
CA GLY A 23 -57.10 -10.53 -4.99
C GLY A 23 -56.25 -11.17 -3.89
N THR A 24 -56.69 -12.30 -3.33
CA THR A 24 -55.90 -13.04 -2.33
C THR A 24 -54.60 -13.61 -2.91
N SER A 25 -54.63 -14.12 -4.15
CA SER A 25 -53.44 -14.63 -4.84
C SER A 25 -52.43 -13.52 -5.14
N LEU A 26 -52.89 -12.35 -5.60
CA LEU A 26 -52.03 -11.19 -5.85
C LEU A 26 -51.39 -10.66 -4.56
N LEU A 27 -52.17 -10.56 -3.46
CA LEU A 27 -51.63 -10.17 -2.15
C LEU A 27 -50.59 -11.18 -1.64
N GLY A 28 -50.82 -12.47 -1.87
CA GLY A 28 -49.86 -13.53 -1.55
C GLY A 28 -48.54 -13.40 -2.32
N LEU A 29 -48.62 -13.13 -3.63
CA LEU A 29 -47.45 -12.87 -4.48
C LEU A 29 -46.69 -11.63 -4.03
N SER A 30 -47.36 -10.48 -3.85
CA SER A 30 -46.70 -9.25 -3.40
C SER A 30 -46.03 -9.41 -2.04
N ARG A 31 -46.64 -10.14 -1.09
CA ARG A 31 -46.01 -10.42 0.21
C ARG A 31 -44.76 -11.27 0.07
N THR A 32 -44.78 -12.25 -0.83
CA THR A 32 -43.63 -13.11 -1.10
C THR A 32 -42.49 -12.30 -1.73
N GLU A 33 -42.79 -11.50 -2.76
CA GLU A 33 -41.82 -10.61 -3.39
C GLU A 33 -41.21 -9.63 -2.38
N LEU A 34 -42.02 -8.97 -1.56
CA LEU A 34 -41.51 -8.07 -0.50
C LEU A 34 -40.59 -8.79 0.49
N THR A 35 -40.91 -10.03 0.85
CA THR A 35 -40.08 -10.82 1.78
C THR A 35 -38.76 -11.21 1.12
N VAL A 36 -38.78 -11.63 -0.14
CA VAL A 36 -37.57 -11.96 -0.91
C VAL A 36 -36.71 -10.72 -1.11
N SER A 37 -37.30 -9.58 -1.51
CA SER A 37 -36.59 -8.31 -1.65
C SER A 37 -35.98 -7.83 -0.34
N ALA A 38 -36.71 -7.93 0.78
CA ALA A 38 -36.19 -7.58 2.10
C ALA A 38 -35.04 -8.50 2.52
N HIS A 39 -35.14 -9.81 2.24
CA HIS A 39 -34.07 -10.76 2.49
C HIS A 39 -32.83 -10.44 1.67
N LEU A 40 -32.97 -10.20 0.37
CA LEU A 40 -31.86 -9.83 -0.52
C LEU A 40 -31.19 -8.52 -0.10
N LEU A 41 -31.98 -7.51 0.28
CA LEU A 41 -31.47 -6.25 0.79
C LEU A 41 -30.68 -6.44 2.10
N ASN A 42 -31.21 -7.22 3.05
CA ASN A 42 -30.51 -7.50 4.30
C ASN A 42 -29.24 -8.32 4.06
N ALA A 43 -29.25 -9.28 3.13
CA ALA A 43 -28.05 -10.03 2.77
C ALA A 43 -26.97 -9.10 2.20
N ALA A 44 -27.34 -8.18 1.30
CA ALA A 44 -26.42 -7.19 0.75
C ALA A 44 -25.87 -6.23 1.82
N ARG A 45 -26.71 -5.78 2.77
CA ARG A 45 -26.28 -4.93 3.89
C ARG A 45 -25.33 -5.67 4.84
N ALA A 46 -25.62 -6.92 5.18
CA ALA A 46 -24.75 -7.74 6.01
C ALA A 46 -23.40 -7.98 5.32
N GLN A 47 -23.40 -8.21 4.00
CA GLN A 47 -22.18 -8.34 3.21
C GLN A 47 -21.37 -7.03 3.21
N TYR A 48 -22.02 -5.90 2.92
CA TYR A 48 -21.38 -4.58 2.96
C TYR A 48 -20.78 -4.26 4.34
N ALA A 49 -21.49 -4.64 5.42
CA ALA A 49 -20.97 -4.50 6.77
C ALA A 49 -19.73 -5.38 7.02
N ALA A 50 -19.71 -6.60 6.48
CA ALA A 50 -18.55 -7.48 6.58
C ALA A 50 -17.34 -6.88 5.83
N GLU A 51 -17.54 -6.39 4.61
CA GLU A 51 -16.51 -5.72 3.80
C GLU A 51 -15.98 -4.45 4.49
N ALA A 52 -16.87 -3.64 5.07
CA ALA A 52 -16.47 -2.47 5.86
C ALA A 52 -15.57 -2.85 7.06
N GLY A 53 -15.81 -4.00 7.69
CA GLY A 53 -14.93 -4.54 8.71
C GLY A 53 -13.53 -4.90 8.19
N VAL A 54 -13.44 -5.46 6.98
CA VAL A 54 -12.14 -5.74 6.32
C VAL A 54 -11.40 -4.45 6.02
N GLU A 55 -12.06 -3.47 5.42
CA GLU A 55 -11.48 -2.15 5.12
C GLU A 55 -10.97 -1.45 6.39
N LEU A 56 -11.73 -1.51 7.49
CA LEU A 56 -11.30 -0.99 8.78
C LEU A 56 -10.03 -1.69 9.29
N ALA A 57 -9.99 -3.02 9.21
CA ALA A 57 -8.84 -3.80 9.64
C ALA A 57 -7.58 -3.41 8.85
N VAL A 58 -7.69 -3.30 7.52
CA VAL A 58 -6.58 -2.90 6.63
C VAL A 58 -6.08 -1.49 6.97
N ALA A 59 -7.00 -0.54 7.13
CA ALA A 59 -6.66 0.84 7.47
C ALA A 59 -5.95 0.97 8.83
N TYR A 60 -6.35 0.15 9.81
CA TYR A 60 -5.78 0.19 11.16
C TYR A 60 -4.48 -0.61 11.29
N LEU A 61 -4.43 -1.80 10.70
CA LEU A 61 -3.35 -2.76 10.93
C LEU A 61 -2.12 -2.52 10.06
N GLY A 62 -2.21 -1.69 9.01
CA GLY A 62 -1.06 -1.39 8.15
C GLY A 62 0.18 -1.00 8.96
N GLN A 63 0.05 0.00 9.85
CA GLN A 63 1.17 0.46 10.68
C GLN A 63 1.48 -0.47 11.87
N SER A 64 0.50 -1.24 12.32
CA SER A 64 0.60 -2.07 13.54
C SER A 64 0.95 -3.54 13.25
N PHE A 65 1.10 -3.91 11.97
CA PHE A 65 1.31 -5.29 11.54
C PHE A 65 2.55 -5.94 12.17
N ILE A 66 3.64 -5.18 12.30
CA ILE A 66 4.90 -5.67 12.86
C ILE A 66 4.75 -6.00 14.34
N ASP A 67 3.96 -5.19 15.05
CA ASP A 67 3.71 -5.33 16.49
C ASP A 67 2.52 -6.24 16.81
N LEU A 68 1.88 -6.83 15.79
CA LEU A 68 0.75 -7.73 15.96
C LEU A 68 1.25 -9.07 16.55
N GLY A 69 0.85 -9.34 17.79
CA GLY A 69 1.16 -10.59 18.49
C GLY A 69 0.35 -11.79 17.98
N GLU A 70 0.59 -12.96 18.59
CA GLU A 70 -0.09 -14.22 18.23
C GLU A 70 -1.61 -14.18 18.47
N GLU A 71 -2.07 -13.39 19.45
CA GLU A 71 -3.50 -13.22 19.75
C GLU A 71 -4.26 -12.46 18.65
N GLY A 72 -3.55 -11.80 17.72
CA GLY A 72 -4.14 -11.06 16.62
C GLY A 72 -4.84 -9.78 17.06
N TRP A 73 -5.80 -9.33 16.24
CA TRP A 73 -6.60 -8.14 16.48
C TRP A 73 -8.08 -8.46 16.33
N LEU A 74 -8.91 -7.90 17.22
CA LEU A 74 -10.36 -8.09 17.22
C LEU A 74 -11.03 -6.74 17.42
N TYR A 75 -12.09 -6.49 16.65
CA TYR A 75 -12.92 -5.30 16.79
C TYR A 75 -14.38 -5.61 16.50
N GLU A 76 -15.28 -5.02 17.27
CA GLU A 76 -16.73 -5.16 17.11
C GLU A 76 -17.38 -3.78 17.00
N HIS A 77 -18.18 -3.60 15.96
CA HIS A 77 -19.01 -2.42 15.75
C HIS A 77 -20.49 -2.80 15.92
N ALA A 78 -21.10 -2.32 17.00
CA ALA A 78 -22.47 -2.65 17.36
C ALA A 78 -23.54 -1.78 16.65
N HIS A 79 -23.14 -0.74 15.92
CA HIS A 79 -24.05 0.18 15.23
C HIS A 79 -24.11 -0.12 13.74
N ASP A 80 -25.21 0.25 13.07
CA ASP A 80 -25.38 0.03 11.62
C ASP A 80 -24.36 0.86 10.83
N PRO A 81 -23.51 0.26 9.96
CA PRO A 81 -23.44 -1.17 9.62
C PRO A 81 -22.76 -2.01 10.71
N ALA A 82 -23.47 -2.99 11.29
CA ALA A 82 -22.94 -3.77 12.41
C ALA A 82 -22.03 -4.91 11.92
N PHE A 83 -20.83 -5.05 12.49
CA PHE A 83 -19.89 -6.11 12.13
C PHE A 83 -18.93 -6.47 13.27
N ALA A 84 -18.37 -7.67 13.20
CA ALA A 84 -17.24 -8.11 14.02
C ALA A 84 -16.12 -8.57 13.09
N VAL A 85 -14.91 -8.05 13.30
CA VAL A 85 -13.74 -8.37 12.50
C VAL A 85 -12.60 -8.86 13.37
N GLN A 86 -11.96 -9.93 12.92
CA GLN A 86 -10.79 -10.53 13.53
C GLN A 86 -9.68 -10.61 12.48
N ALA A 87 -8.45 -10.30 12.86
CA ALA A 87 -7.28 -10.42 12.01
C ALA A 87 -6.19 -11.24 12.71
N GLU A 88 -5.69 -12.26 12.04
CA GLU A 88 -4.68 -13.18 12.56
C GLU A 88 -3.48 -13.23 11.61
N LYS A 89 -2.27 -13.17 12.17
CA LYS A 89 -1.04 -13.30 11.39
C LYS A 89 -0.85 -14.77 10.99
N LYS A 90 -0.80 -15.05 9.68
CA LYS A 90 -0.54 -16.40 9.15
C LYS A 90 0.94 -16.68 9.02
N ASP A 91 1.69 -15.68 8.57
CA ASP A 91 3.14 -15.72 8.43
C ASP A 91 3.70 -14.29 8.53
N ASN A 92 4.99 -14.12 8.22
CA ASN A 92 5.64 -12.81 8.32
C ASN A 92 5.12 -11.78 7.30
N ARG A 93 4.45 -12.19 6.22
CA ARG A 93 3.93 -11.35 5.14
C ARG A 93 2.40 -11.32 5.05
N THR A 94 1.71 -12.29 5.61
CA THR A 94 0.28 -12.51 5.34
C THR A 94 -0.55 -12.42 6.61
N LEU A 95 -1.64 -11.65 6.50
CA LEU A 95 -2.69 -11.53 7.50
C LEU A 95 -3.95 -12.23 6.95
N LEU A 96 -4.64 -13.02 7.77
CA LEU A 96 -5.98 -13.48 7.46
C LEU A 96 -6.98 -12.60 8.20
N ILE A 97 -7.79 -11.85 7.44
CA ILE A 97 -8.86 -11.03 7.98
C ILE A 97 -10.17 -11.79 7.82
N THR A 98 -10.87 -12.01 8.94
CA THR A 98 -12.20 -12.61 8.98
C THR A 98 -13.19 -11.59 9.51
N SER A 99 -14.19 -11.23 8.72
CA SER A 99 -15.22 -10.26 9.12
C SER A 99 -16.61 -10.87 8.98
N VAL A 100 -17.46 -10.65 9.98
CA VAL A 100 -18.86 -11.04 9.98
C VAL A 100 -19.71 -9.79 10.11
N GLY A 101 -20.50 -9.49 9.08
CA GLY A 101 -21.43 -8.37 9.07
C GLY A 101 -22.86 -8.83 9.34
N TYR A 102 -23.65 -7.97 9.98
CA TYR A 102 -25.00 -8.27 10.48
C TYR A 102 -26.02 -7.25 9.95
N ALA A 103 -27.16 -7.75 9.46
CA ALA A 103 -28.30 -6.91 9.10
C ALA A 103 -29.62 -7.64 9.33
N GLY A 104 -30.45 -7.13 10.25
CA GLY A 104 -31.65 -7.82 10.71
C GLY A 104 -31.31 -9.15 11.37
N ASN A 105 -31.80 -10.27 10.81
CA ASN A 105 -31.50 -11.62 11.30
C ASN A 105 -30.46 -12.36 10.43
N LEU A 106 -29.81 -11.66 9.50
CA LEU A 106 -28.81 -12.25 8.61
C LEU A 106 -27.40 -11.87 9.06
N ALA A 107 -26.50 -12.83 8.92
CA ALA A 107 -25.06 -12.64 9.08
C ALA A 107 -24.37 -13.10 7.79
N GLN A 108 -23.40 -12.33 7.31
CA GLN A 108 -22.54 -12.70 6.19
C GLN A 108 -21.09 -12.71 6.66
N LYS A 109 -20.34 -13.72 6.24
CA LYS A 109 -18.94 -13.90 6.61
C LYS A 109 -18.07 -13.70 5.38
N VAL A 110 -17.01 -12.92 5.56
CA VAL A 110 -15.98 -12.64 4.56
C VAL A 110 -14.63 -13.05 5.16
N GLU A 111 -13.83 -13.76 4.39
CA GLU A 111 -12.45 -14.13 4.73
C GLU A 111 -11.54 -13.64 3.60
N VAL A 112 -10.54 -12.85 3.95
CA VAL A 112 -9.63 -12.19 3.00
C VAL A 112 -8.20 -12.38 3.47
N PRO A 113 -7.38 -13.18 2.75
CA PRO A 113 -5.94 -13.10 2.83
C PRO A 113 -5.46 -11.73 2.38
N ALA A 114 -4.58 -11.13 3.18
CA ALA A 114 -4.06 -9.79 2.99
C ALA A 114 -2.52 -9.85 3.05
N THR A 115 -1.86 -9.57 1.93
CA THR A 115 -0.40 -9.56 1.83
C THR A 115 0.14 -8.19 2.20
N TYR A 116 0.95 -8.11 3.24
CA TYR A 116 1.52 -6.88 3.75
C TYR A 116 2.48 -6.24 2.76
N ARG A 117 2.35 -4.92 2.62
CA ARG A 117 3.21 -4.04 1.82
C ARG A 117 3.79 -2.98 2.75
N PRO A 118 5.02 -3.17 3.25
CA PRO A 118 5.62 -2.29 4.26
C PRO A 118 5.67 -0.81 3.85
N LEU A 119 5.79 -0.55 2.54
CA LEU A 119 5.84 0.79 1.97
C LEU A 119 4.63 1.11 1.09
N GLY A 120 3.57 0.30 1.14
CA GLY A 120 2.32 0.57 0.42
C GLY A 120 2.46 0.85 -1.06
N ARG A 121 3.31 0.10 -1.77
CA ARG A 121 3.60 0.30 -3.21
C ARG A 121 4.23 1.65 -3.56
N GLN A 122 4.73 2.40 -2.58
CA GLN A 122 5.45 3.66 -2.83
C GLN A 122 6.81 3.38 -3.45
N VAL A 123 7.11 4.05 -4.55
CA VAL A 123 8.43 4.03 -5.19
C VAL A 123 9.23 5.29 -4.87
N LEU A 124 8.56 6.42 -4.66
CA LEU A 124 9.18 7.70 -4.32
C LEU A 124 8.37 8.39 -3.23
N VAL A 125 9.05 8.77 -2.15
CA VAL A 125 8.49 9.59 -1.08
C VAL A 125 9.38 10.79 -0.83
N ALA A 126 8.89 11.99 -1.12
CA ALA A 126 9.67 13.22 -0.96
C ALA A 126 8.88 14.35 -0.28
N GLY A 127 9.56 15.25 0.44
CA GLY A 127 8.98 16.56 0.72
C GLY A 127 8.83 17.36 -0.58
N LYS A 128 9.88 17.40 -1.39
CA LYS A 128 9.89 18.08 -2.69
C LYS A 128 10.58 17.20 -3.72
N LEU A 129 9.90 16.95 -4.84
CA LEU A 129 10.44 16.18 -5.97
C LEU A 129 10.59 17.09 -7.17
N ALA A 130 11.83 17.33 -7.61
CA ALA A 130 12.16 17.92 -8.89
C ALA A 130 12.61 16.80 -9.83
N ALA A 131 11.79 16.45 -10.81
CA ALA A 131 12.04 15.36 -11.74
C ALA A 131 12.27 15.89 -13.16
N GLY A 132 13.34 15.48 -13.83
CA GLY A 132 13.47 15.59 -15.29
C GLY A 132 12.54 14.59 -15.97
N GLU A 133 13.11 13.51 -16.50
CA GLU A 133 12.33 12.34 -16.94
C GLU A 133 12.16 11.33 -15.80
N LEU A 134 10.93 10.93 -15.52
CA LEU A 134 10.60 9.94 -14.48
C LEU A 134 9.62 8.89 -15.01
N SER A 135 9.94 7.62 -14.87
CA SER A 135 9.03 6.50 -15.07
C SER A 135 8.90 5.73 -13.76
N ALA A 136 7.73 5.75 -13.15
CA ALA A 136 7.47 5.14 -11.86
C ALA A 136 6.40 4.05 -12.01
N GLU A 137 6.72 2.79 -11.72
CA GLU A 137 5.77 1.69 -11.61
C GLU A 137 5.45 1.46 -10.12
N GLY A 138 4.46 2.22 -9.62
CA GLY A 138 4.14 2.33 -8.20
C GLY A 138 3.62 3.72 -7.83
N HIS A 139 3.45 3.98 -6.54
CA HIS A 139 2.93 5.24 -6.03
C HIS A 139 4.05 6.27 -5.81
N VAL A 140 3.74 7.52 -6.12
CA VAL A 140 4.60 8.67 -5.85
C VAL A 140 3.90 9.57 -4.85
N THR A 141 4.55 9.81 -3.72
CA THR A 141 4.04 10.73 -2.70
C THR A 141 5.04 11.86 -2.51
N ALA A 142 4.61 13.09 -2.81
CA ALA A 142 5.42 14.24 -2.46
C ALA A 142 4.61 15.48 -2.17
N ARG A 143 5.04 16.31 -1.23
CA ARG A 143 4.30 17.55 -0.93
C ARG A 143 4.26 18.48 -2.15
N LYS A 144 5.39 18.61 -2.84
CA LYS A 144 5.52 19.37 -4.08
C LYS A 144 6.21 18.53 -5.14
N VAL A 145 5.65 18.52 -6.36
CA VAL A 145 6.26 17.88 -7.52
C VAL A 145 6.46 18.92 -8.61
N PHE A 146 7.67 19.00 -9.16
CA PHE A 146 8.03 19.83 -10.29
C PHE A 146 8.63 18.95 -11.38
N PHE A 147 7.92 18.80 -12.51
CA PHE A 147 8.43 18.15 -13.70
C PHE A 147 9.20 19.17 -14.55
N ALA A 148 10.52 19.08 -14.51
CA ALA A 148 11.45 20.05 -15.06
C ALA A 148 11.67 19.89 -16.58
N SER A 149 11.58 18.68 -17.12
CA SER A 149 11.82 18.41 -18.55
C SER A 149 11.24 17.06 -18.98
N GLY A 150 11.22 16.78 -20.29
CA GLY A 150 10.91 15.45 -20.82
C GLY A 150 9.49 14.96 -20.54
N ILE A 151 9.32 13.63 -20.58
CA ILE A 151 8.05 12.94 -20.33
C ILE A 151 8.18 12.14 -19.05
N SER A 152 7.27 12.38 -18.11
CA SER A 152 7.15 11.58 -16.90
C SER A 152 5.89 10.71 -16.93
N SER A 153 5.98 9.47 -16.46
CA SER A 153 4.85 8.55 -16.37
C SER A 153 4.84 7.84 -15.01
N ILE A 154 3.70 7.90 -14.34
CA ILE A 154 3.46 7.23 -13.06
C ILE A 154 2.36 6.20 -13.29
N ASP A 155 2.74 4.92 -13.26
CA ASP A 155 1.81 3.80 -13.23
C ASP A 155 1.42 3.49 -11.78
N GLY A 156 0.49 4.29 -11.26
CA GLY A 156 0.03 4.29 -9.87
C GLY A 156 -0.56 5.65 -9.48
N ASP A 157 -0.83 5.84 -8.19
CA ASP A 157 -1.26 7.13 -7.63
C ASP A 157 -0.12 8.16 -7.56
N LEU A 158 -0.48 9.41 -7.80
CA LEU A 158 0.34 10.59 -7.49
C LEU A 158 -0.34 11.38 -6.37
N ARG A 159 0.30 11.42 -5.20
CA ARG A 159 -0.21 12.12 -4.01
C ARG A 159 0.61 13.37 -3.76
N ALA A 160 0.06 14.55 -4.08
CA ALA A 160 0.79 15.81 -3.95
C ALA A 160 -0.11 17.03 -3.73
N GLU A 161 0.29 17.92 -2.81
CA GLU A 161 -0.43 19.19 -2.59
C GLU A 161 -0.31 20.12 -3.81
N ARG A 162 0.84 20.06 -4.49
CA ARG A 162 1.14 20.92 -5.63
C ARG A 162 1.94 20.17 -6.68
N VAL A 163 1.45 20.21 -7.92
CA VAL A 163 2.12 19.67 -9.10
C VAL A 163 2.36 20.80 -10.09
N GLU A 164 3.60 20.93 -10.54
CA GLU A 164 4.04 21.95 -11.49
C GLU A 164 4.83 21.32 -12.63
N THR A 165 4.79 21.98 -13.78
CA THR A 165 5.48 21.54 -15.00
C THR A 165 6.19 22.72 -15.63
N ALA A 166 7.45 22.53 -16.00
CA ALA A 166 8.17 23.49 -16.83
C ALA A 166 7.58 23.54 -18.26
N ALA A 167 7.91 24.59 -19.00
CA ALA A 167 7.52 24.69 -20.41
C ALA A 167 8.15 23.55 -21.23
N GLY A 168 7.31 22.71 -21.83
CA GLY A 168 7.75 21.56 -22.64
C GLY A 168 7.88 20.23 -21.87
N ALA A 169 7.67 20.22 -20.55
CA ALA A 169 7.55 18.99 -19.77
C ALA A 169 6.10 18.47 -19.77
N THR A 170 5.92 17.15 -19.77
CA THR A 170 4.61 16.52 -19.62
C THR A 170 4.65 15.39 -18.59
N TYR A 171 3.50 15.10 -17.99
CA TYR A 171 3.35 13.94 -17.11
C TYR A 171 2.04 13.20 -17.35
N THR A 172 2.03 11.90 -17.11
CA THR A 172 0.84 11.03 -17.12
C THR A 172 0.77 10.23 -15.83
N VAL A 173 -0.45 10.03 -15.32
CA VAL A 173 -0.73 9.22 -14.11
C VAL A 173 -1.83 8.24 -14.48
N SER A 174 -1.62 6.93 -14.25
CA SER A 174 -2.64 5.90 -14.53
C SER A 174 -3.66 5.77 -13.39
N GLY A 175 -3.24 6.00 -12.15
CA GLY A 175 -4.05 5.97 -10.95
C GLY A 175 -4.67 7.32 -10.59
N HIS A 176 -4.84 7.57 -9.30
CA HIS A 176 -5.45 8.80 -8.81
C HIS A 176 -4.44 9.92 -8.60
N LEU A 177 -4.84 11.14 -8.99
CA LEU A 177 -4.16 12.37 -8.55
C LEU A 177 -4.85 12.85 -7.27
N CYS A 178 -4.20 12.62 -6.13
CA CYS A 178 -4.74 12.96 -4.82
C CYS A 178 -4.06 14.23 -4.29
N PRO A 179 -4.82 15.33 -4.07
CA PRO A 179 -4.27 16.56 -3.49
C PRO A 179 -3.97 16.43 -1.99
N ASP A 180 -4.49 15.37 -1.35
CA ASP A 180 -4.33 15.12 0.07
C ASP A 180 -2.94 14.56 0.36
N TRP A 181 -2.03 15.45 0.76
CA TRP A 181 -0.78 15.03 1.38
C TRP A 181 -1.06 14.60 2.81
N LEU A 182 -0.94 13.30 3.09
CA LEU A 182 -0.71 12.87 4.45
C LEU A 182 0.70 13.33 4.84
N GLN A 183 0.81 14.03 5.97
CA GLN A 183 2.08 14.37 6.59
C GLN A 183 2.79 13.09 7.05
N GLN A 184 3.45 12.42 6.11
CA GLN A 184 4.26 11.25 6.36
C GLN A 184 5.70 11.72 6.59
N SER A 185 6.00 12.13 7.82
CA SER A 185 7.38 12.36 8.22
C SER A 185 7.97 11.03 8.68
N ALA A 186 8.94 10.55 7.91
CA ALA A 186 9.79 9.44 8.29
C ALA A 186 11.11 9.97 8.85
N ALA A 187 11.07 10.82 9.87
CA ALA A 187 12.29 11.28 10.53
C ALA A 187 12.94 10.12 11.28
N VAL A 188 14.06 9.60 10.76
CA VAL A 188 14.81 8.50 11.37
C VAL A 188 15.72 9.04 12.47
N ASP A 189 15.72 8.38 13.63
CA ASP A 189 16.63 8.70 14.73
C ASP A 189 17.97 7.96 14.55
N PHE A 190 18.91 8.59 13.88
CA PHE A 190 20.26 8.03 13.66
C PHE A 190 21.04 7.84 14.97
N SER A 191 20.75 8.61 16.02
CA SER A 191 21.41 8.43 17.30
C SER A 191 21.00 7.11 17.97
N ALA A 192 19.71 6.74 17.85
CA ALA A 192 19.22 5.44 18.30
C ALA A 192 19.77 4.29 17.46
N LEU A 193 19.91 4.48 16.13
CA LEU A 193 20.53 3.48 15.25
C LEU A 193 22.01 3.25 15.58
N ARG A 194 22.79 4.31 15.82
CA ARG A 194 24.18 4.20 16.27
C ARG A 194 24.28 3.42 17.57
N GLN A 195 23.46 3.78 18.57
CA GLN A 195 23.44 3.07 19.85
C GLN A 195 23.10 1.57 19.65
N ARG A 196 22.14 1.27 18.77
CA ARG A 196 21.78 -0.11 18.45
C ARG A 196 22.93 -0.86 17.77
N ALA A 197 23.60 -0.23 16.81
CA ALA A 197 24.76 -0.79 16.12
C ALA A 197 25.89 -1.14 17.10
N GLU A 198 26.16 -0.26 18.07
CA GLU A 198 27.15 -0.52 19.13
C GLU A 198 26.73 -1.69 20.04
N VAL A 199 25.46 -1.74 20.47
CA VAL A 199 24.95 -2.79 21.37
C VAL A 199 24.90 -4.16 20.69
N GLU A 200 24.49 -4.21 19.43
CA GLU A 200 24.36 -5.42 18.64
C GLU A 200 25.65 -5.81 17.89
N ASN A 201 26.71 -4.98 18.00
CA ASN A 201 28.00 -5.16 17.33
C ASN A 201 27.87 -5.32 15.81
N TRP A 202 27.21 -4.36 15.16
CA TRP A 202 27.13 -4.34 13.68
C TRP A 202 28.52 -4.17 13.08
N GLU A 203 28.73 -4.76 11.91
CA GLU A 203 30.02 -4.71 11.23
C GLU A 203 30.26 -3.33 10.61
N GLU A 204 31.49 -2.85 10.67
CA GLU A 204 31.91 -1.63 9.95
C GLU A 204 32.45 -2.02 8.56
N PRO A 205 32.01 -1.34 7.48
CA PRO A 205 32.62 -1.54 6.17
C PRO A 205 34.12 -1.17 6.17
N PRO A 206 34.92 -1.69 5.22
CA PRO A 206 36.31 -1.28 5.06
C PRO A 206 36.46 0.22 4.80
N LEU A 207 37.33 0.88 5.57
CA LEU A 207 37.70 2.27 5.33
C LEU A 207 38.70 2.37 4.17
N SER A 208 38.38 3.19 3.17
CA SER A 208 39.27 3.47 2.04
C SER A 208 40.38 4.45 2.40
N ALA A 209 41.38 4.55 1.53
CA ALA A 209 42.44 5.56 1.67
C ALA A 209 41.91 7.01 1.56
N GLY A 210 40.72 7.20 0.99
CA GLY A 210 40.05 8.49 0.86
C GLY A 210 39.29 8.93 2.11
N GLY A 211 39.13 8.06 3.11
CA GLY A 211 38.36 8.33 4.32
C GLY A 211 36.88 7.90 4.24
N GLU A 212 36.45 7.34 3.11
CA GLU A 212 35.08 6.83 2.93
C GLU A 212 35.00 5.33 3.26
N TYR A 213 33.88 4.91 3.84
CA TYR A 213 33.57 3.50 4.13
C TYR A 213 33.02 2.81 2.88
N ILE A 214 33.78 1.91 2.26
CA ILE A 214 33.39 1.33 0.97
C ILE A 214 32.93 -0.12 1.13
N MET A 215 31.73 -0.38 0.64
CA MET A 215 31.16 -1.72 0.57
C MET A 215 31.38 -2.32 -0.82
N THR A 216 32.46 -3.11 -0.98
CA THR A 216 32.85 -3.69 -2.29
C THR A 216 32.55 -5.18 -2.49
N GLY A 217 32.36 -5.93 -1.40
CA GLY A 217 32.25 -7.40 -1.42
C GLY A 217 30.84 -7.91 -1.12
N PRO A 218 30.66 -9.25 -1.01
CA PRO A 218 29.43 -9.82 -0.51
C PRO A 218 29.22 -9.36 0.94
N ALA A 219 28.34 -8.38 1.10
CA ALA A 219 27.93 -7.87 2.39
C ALA A 219 26.69 -8.64 2.84
N ALA A 220 26.70 -9.11 4.09
CA ALA A 220 25.58 -9.82 4.69
C ALA A 220 25.23 -9.18 6.04
N GLY A 221 23.96 -8.81 6.21
CA GLY A 221 23.45 -8.33 7.48
C GLY A 221 23.61 -6.81 7.70
N PRO A 222 23.45 -6.35 8.96
CA PRO A 222 23.47 -4.94 9.29
C PRO A 222 24.90 -4.41 9.41
N LEU A 223 25.13 -3.25 8.81
CA LEU A 223 26.39 -2.54 8.73
C LEU A 223 26.22 -1.12 9.25
N PHE A 224 27.26 -0.60 9.88
CA PHE A 224 27.29 0.77 10.36
C PHE A 224 28.55 1.49 9.87
N ALA A 225 28.36 2.62 9.19
CA ALA A 225 29.42 3.52 8.78
C ALA A 225 29.33 4.81 9.62
N PRO A 226 30.34 5.12 10.46
CA PRO A 226 30.32 6.31 11.32
C PRO A 226 30.54 7.65 10.57
N ASP A 227 30.73 7.59 9.25
CA ASP A 227 30.96 8.74 8.35
C ASP A 227 30.41 8.39 6.96
N ASP A 228 30.80 9.14 5.93
CA ASP A 228 30.44 8.90 4.53
C ASP A 228 30.73 7.47 4.06
N ALA A 229 29.78 6.90 3.30
CA ALA A 229 29.85 5.54 2.79
C ALA A 229 29.63 5.46 1.28
N VAL A 230 30.26 4.47 0.66
CA VAL A 230 30.13 4.17 -0.77
C VAL A 230 29.64 2.74 -0.95
N ILE A 231 28.55 2.59 -1.71
CA ILE A 231 28.00 1.30 -2.13
C ILE A 231 28.57 0.99 -3.53
N ASP A 232 29.51 0.05 -3.60
CA ASP A 232 30.15 -0.39 -4.85
C ASP A 232 30.22 -1.93 -4.91
N LEU A 233 29.06 -2.58 -4.87
CA LEU A 233 28.95 -4.02 -4.78
C LEU A 233 29.31 -4.68 -6.12
N GLN A 234 30.40 -5.44 -6.13
CA GLN A 234 30.82 -6.25 -7.29
C GLN A 234 30.22 -7.65 -7.30
N GLU A 235 29.69 -8.09 -6.14
CA GLU A 235 29.04 -9.39 -5.94
C GLU A 235 27.65 -9.18 -5.31
N THR A 236 26.73 -10.12 -5.51
CA THR A 236 25.39 -10.07 -4.94
C THR A 236 25.47 -9.94 -3.42
N ALA A 237 24.77 -8.96 -2.87
CA ALA A 237 24.73 -8.71 -1.43
C ALA A 237 23.30 -8.60 -0.92
N ASP A 238 23.09 -9.12 0.29
CA ASP A 238 21.90 -8.89 1.09
C ASP A 238 22.37 -8.12 2.33
N CYS A 239 22.21 -6.79 2.34
CA CYS A 239 22.72 -5.97 3.43
C CYS A 239 21.82 -4.79 3.83
N PHE A 240 21.98 -4.36 5.07
CA PHE A 240 21.40 -3.15 5.62
C PHE A 240 22.51 -2.20 6.07
N LEU A 241 22.63 -1.04 5.44
CA LEU A 241 23.67 -0.05 5.76
C LEU A 241 23.06 1.17 6.45
N VAL A 242 23.64 1.57 7.58
CA VAL A 242 23.38 2.88 8.18
C VAL A 242 24.65 3.70 8.14
N ALA A 243 24.60 4.89 7.53
CA ALA A 243 25.70 5.83 7.50
C ALA A 243 25.33 7.12 8.26
N ASP A 244 26.23 7.59 9.10
CA ASP A 244 26.11 8.88 9.80
C ASP A 244 26.47 10.08 8.91
N GLY A 245 27.05 9.84 7.74
CA GLY A 245 27.31 10.83 6.69
C GLY A 245 26.45 10.61 5.45
N ASP A 246 27.03 10.93 4.30
CA ASP A 246 26.42 10.77 2.99
C ASP A 246 26.58 9.32 2.49
N ILE A 247 25.68 8.89 1.59
CA ILE A 247 25.83 7.63 0.87
C ILE A 247 25.94 7.89 -0.63
N THR A 248 27.08 7.51 -1.21
CA THR A 248 27.25 7.47 -2.66
C THR A 248 27.04 6.05 -3.18
N VAL A 249 26.10 5.88 -4.09
CA VAL A 249 25.87 4.61 -4.76
C VAL A 249 26.65 4.63 -6.07
N ALA A 250 27.72 3.84 -6.16
CA ALA A 250 28.59 3.75 -7.33
C ALA A 250 28.20 2.58 -8.24
N GLY A 251 27.91 1.41 -7.66
CA GLY A 251 27.61 0.20 -8.39
C GLY A 251 26.94 -0.83 -7.51
N VAL A 252 25.98 -1.58 -8.06
CA VAL A 252 25.35 -2.70 -7.35
C VAL A 252 25.22 -3.92 -8.23
N ALA A 253 25.73 -5.04 -7.74
CA ALA A 253 25.66 -6.31 -8.42
C ALA A 253 24.21 -6.79 -8.61
N PRO A 254 23.89 -7.42 -9.75
CA PRO A 254 22.60 -8.04 -9.98
C PRO A 254 22.18 -9.01 -8.86
N GLY A 255 20.87 -9.04 -8.56
CA GLY A 255 20.25 -9.85 -7.52
C GLY A 255 20.33 -9.28 -6.11
N SER A 256 21.07 -8.19 -5.89
CA SER A 256 21.29 -7.66 -4.53
C SER A 256 20.01 -7.10 -3.90
N ARG A 257 19.88 -7.25 -2.57
CA ARG A 257 18.84 -6.64 -1.74
C ARG A 257 19.50 -5.72 -0.73
N VAL A 258 19.44 -4.43 -1.01
CA VAL A 258 20.16 -3.42 -0.25
C VAL A 258 19.16 -2.44 0.34
N ALA A 259 19.17 -2.30 1.66
CA ALA A 259 18.50 -1.21 2.34
C ALA A 259 19.56 -0.29 2.95
N ALA A 260 19.53 1.01 2.65
CA ALA A 260 20.50 1.95 3.19
C ALA A 260 19.86 3.23 3.70
N LEU A 261 20.32 3.70 4.87
CA LEU A 261 19.88 4.95 5.50
C LEU A 261 21.08 5.87 5.67
N ALA A 262 21.01 7.07 5.08
CA ALA A 262 22.01 8.12 5.23
C ALA A 262 21.48 9.23 6.15
N ALA A 263 22.27 9.64 7.13
CA ALA A 263 21.98 10.83 7.93
C ALA A 263 22.21 12.12 7.14
N GLY A 264 23.05 12.08 6.12
CA GLY A 264 23.24 13.14 5.14
C GLY A 264 22.49 12.89 3.84
N ASP A 265 23.16 13.19 2.73
CA ASP A 265 22.64 13.10 1.37
C ASP A 265 22.84 11.70 0.77
N VAL A 266 22.03 11.38 -0.25
CA VAL A 266 22.20 10.17 -1.05
C VAL A 266 22.45 10.55 -2.50
N ILE A 267 23.60 10.11 -3.03
CA ILE A 267 24.01 10.38 -4.40
C ILE A 267 23.85 9.10 -5.22
N LEU A 268 22.93 9.13 -6.18
CA LEU A 268 22.63 8.00 -7.06
C LEU A 268 23.62 7.93 -8.24
N PRO A 269 23.93 6.72 -8.75
CA PRO A 269 24.99 6.53 -9.73
C PRO A 269 24.68 7.22 -11.05
N PRO A 270 25.71 7.60 -11.83
CA PRO A 270 25.55 8.05 -13.21
C PRO A 270 25.09 6.95 -14.18
N VAL A 271 25.38 5.67 -13.85
CA VAL A 271 25.19 4.50 -14.72
C VAL A 271 23.76 3.93 -14.68
N SER A 272 23.46 3.06 -15.66
CA SER A 272 22.11 2.88 -16.18
C SER A 272 21.26 1.80 -15.53
N VAL A 273 21.76 0.68 -15.00
CA VAL A 273 20.86 -0.43 -14.59
C VAL A 273 21.27 -1.10 -13.27
N TRP A 274 20.30 -1.21 -12.38
CA TRP A 274 20.28 -2.04 -11.18
C TRP A 274 19.26 -3.16 -11.39
N GLU A 275 19.72 -4.41 -11.30
CA GLU A 275 18.85 -5.59 -11.27
C GLU A 275 18.80 -6.14 -9.85
N GLY A 276 17.73 -5.90 -9.07
CA GLY A 276 17.70 -6.22 -7.64
C GLY A 276 16.67 -5.37 -6.89
N SER A 277 16.69 -5.42 -5.56
CA SER A 277 15.82 -4.59 -4.71
C SER A 277 16.64 -3.55 -3.95
N LEU A 278 16.26 -2.29 -4.06
CA LEU A 278 16.92 -1.17 -3.40
C LEU A 278 15.94 -0.38 -2.53
N PHE A 279 16.31 -0.15 -1.29
CA PHE A 279 15.65 0.82 -0.44
C PHE A 279 16.67 1.87 0.00
N LEU A 280 16.42 3.14 -0.32
CA LEU A 280 17.28 4.25 0.10
C LEU A 280 16.49 5.29 0.86
N TYR A 281 17.05 5.70 2.00
CA TYR A 281 16.58 6.81 2.79
C TYR A 281 17.68 7.85 2.94
N ALA A 282 17.36 9.11 2.66
CA ALA A 282 18.20 10.27 2.95
C ALA A 282 17.50 11.17 3.98
N ALA A 283 18.17 11.51 5.07
CA ALA A 283 17.69 12.58 5.94
C ALA A 283 17.94 13.97 5.32
N GLY A 284 18.98 14.10 4.51
CA GLY A 284 19.23 15.24 3.64
C GLY A 284 18.51 15.14 2.30
N ASP A 285 19.24 15.46 1.23
CA ASP A 285 18.77 15.47 -0.14
C ASP A 285 19.13 14.18 -0.88
N MET A 286 18.35 13.84 -1.91
CA MET A 286 18.69 12.76 -2.82
C MET A 286 18.90 13.30 -4.23
N LEU A 287 20.10 13.05 -4.77
CA LEU A 287 20.59 13.67 -6.00
C LEU A 287 20.90 12.63 -7.07
N ARG A 288 20.40 12.86 -8.28
CA ARG A 288 20.70 12.09 -9.49
C ARG A 288 20.91 13.05 -10.66
N SER A 289 22.15 13.20 -11.12
CA SER A 289 22.56 14.23 -12.09
C SER A 289 23.01 13.70 -13.46
N GLY A 290 22.94 12.39 -13.72
CA GLY A 290 23.45 11.80 -14.96
C GLY A 290 22.51 11.91 -16.15
N GLU A 291 23.07 11.70 -17.33
CA GLU A 291 22.38 11.83 -18.62
C GLU A 291 21.70 10.53 -19.09
N GLU A 292 22.05 9.40 -18.50
CA GLU A 292 21.45 8.10 -18.79
C GLU A 292 20.28 7.80 -17.84
N MET A 293 19.27 7.10 -18.35
CA MET A 293 18.19 6.59 -17.51
C MET A 293 18.73 5.56 -16.53
N LEU A 294 18.54 5.81 -15.24
CA LEU A 294 18.79 4.84 -14.18
C LEU A 294 17.55 3.95 -14.02
N TYR A 295 17.72 2.63 -14.13
CA TYR A 295 16.67 1.64 -13.93
C TYR A 295 16.94 0.90 -12.62
N PHE A 296 16.01 0.89 -11.68
CA PHE A 296 16.09 0.00 -10.51
C PHE A 296 14.71 -0.43 -10.01
N ALA A 297 14.65 -1.49 -9.19
CA ALA A 297 13.43 -1.85 -8.48
C ALA A 297 13.59 -1.59 -6.99
N GLY A 298 12.66 -0.88 -6.37
CA GLY A 298 12.87 -0.37 -5.02
C GLY A 298 11.97 0.78 -4.58
N CYS A 299 12.44 1.50 -3.57
CA CYS A 299 11.83 2.72 -3.07
C CYS A 299 12.89 3.72 -2.59
N LEU A 300 12.65 5.01 -2.87
CA LEU A 300 13.47 6.13 -2.40
C LEU A 300 12.66 7.00 -1.46
N VAL A 301 13.31 7.47 -0.39
CA VAL A 301 12.72 8.35 0.61
C VAL A 301 13.70 9.47 0.94
N ALA A 302 13.26 10.73 0.86
CA ALA A 302 14.11 11.90 1.16
C ALA A 302 13.30 13.15 1.51
N GLY A 303 13.94 14.16 2.10
CA GLY A 303 13.33 15.48 2.28
C GLY A 303 13.14 16.20 0.95
N GLU A 304 14.21 16.34 0.19
CA GLU A 304 14.17 16.81 -1.20
C GLU A 304 14.81 15.78 -2.13
N MET A 305 14.27 15.70 -3.35
CA MET A 305 14.79 14.84 -4.41
C MET A 305 14.96 15.66 -5.68
N GLU A 306 16.18 15.67 -6.21
CA GLU A 306 16.47 16.19 -7.55
C GLU A 306 16.91 15.03 -8.43
N ILE A 307 15.97 14.56 -9.25
CA ILE A 307 16.12 13.33 -10.03
C ILE A 307 16.07 13.64 -11.51
N ASN A 308 17.18 13.40 -12.20
CA ASN A 308 17.22 13.39 -13.66
C ASN A 308 17.24 11.96 -14.20
N LYS A 309 16.27 11.63 -15.07
CA LYS A 309 16.18 10.36 -15.81
C LYS A 309 16.20 9.13 -14.89
N LEU A 310 15.05 8.84 -14.30
CA LEU A 310 14.85 7.67 -13.46
C LEU A 310 13.70 6.79 -13.97
N HIS A 311 13.93 5.49 -14.01
CA HIS A 311 12.90 4.46 -14.07
C HIS A 311 12.96 3.61 -12.79
N VAL A 312 11.89 3.62 -12.01
CA VAL A 312 11.78 2.86 -10.76
C VAL A 312 10.54 1.99 -10.77
N ARG A 313 10.70 0.71 -10.42
CA ARG A 313 9.59 -0.22 -10.20
C ARG A 313 9.49 -0.61 -8.74
N TYR A 314 8.28 -0.67 -8.19
CA TYR A 314 8.08 -1.09 -6.81
C TYR A 314 8.67 -2.48 -6.54
N CYS A 315 9.48 -2.58 -5.48
CA CYS A 315 10.00 -3.83 -4.95
C CYS A 315 10.37 -3.64 -3.48
N ASP A 316 9.75 -4.41 -2.59
CA ASP A 316 9.93 -4.33 -1.13
C ASP A 316 10.81 -5.46 -0.57
N GLU A 317 11.46 -6.26 -1.42
CA GLU A 317 12.27 -7.41 -0.97
C GLU A 317 13.46 -7.00 -0.08
N ALA A 318 14.12 -5.86 -0.35
CA ALA A 318 15.15 -5.31 0.53
C ALA A 318 14.59 -4.88 1.89
N VAL A 319 13.38 -4.31 1.92
CA VAL A 319 12.70 -3.94 3.17
C VAL A 319 12.32 -5.19 3.96
N TRP A 320 11.83 -6.21 3.28
CA TRP A 320 11.47 -7.50 3.89
C TRP A 320 12.65 -8.21 4.53
N ALA A 321 13.83 -8.16 3.91
CA ALA A 321 15.04 -8.76 4.45
C ALA A 321 15.45 -8.16 5.81
N TYR A 322 15.08 -6.90 6.07
CA TYR A 322 15.49 -6.13 7.25
C TYR A 322 14.34 -5.54 8.05
N LEU A 323 13.14 -6.11 7.92
CA LEU A 323 11.91 -5.53 8.49
C LEU A 323 11.99 -5.31 10.00
N GLU A 324 12.63 -6.22 10.74
CA GLU A 324 12.79 -6.15 12.20
C GLU A 324 13.86 -5.16 12.67
N ILE A 325 14.76 -4.75 11.76
CA ILE A 325 15.88 -3.87 12.07
C ILE A 325 15.59 -2.44 11.62
N LEU A 326 14.82 -2.27 10.54
CA LEU A 326 14.44 -0.97 10.00
C LEU A 326 13.68 -0.12 11.04
N PRO A 327 13.93 1.20 11.09
CA PRO A 327 13.19 2.13 11.93
C PRO A 327 11.68 2.06 11.67
N LYS A 328 10.89 1.99 12.73
CA LYS A 328 9.42 1.88 12.63
C LYS A 328 8.79 3.10 11.98
N GLU A 329 9.46 4.24 12.06
CA GLU A 329 9.06 5.50 11.46
C GLU A 329 8.90 5.39 9.93
N LEU A 330 9.69 4.53 9.28
CA LEU A 330 9.60 4.30 7.83
C LEU A 330 8.28 3.63 7.42
N PHE A 331 7.64 2.85 8.28
CA PHE A 331 6.36 2.20 7.96
C PHE A 331 5.15 3.13 8.08
N ARG A 332 5.36 4.36 8.59
CA ARG A 332 4.36 5.43 8.53
C ARG A 332 4.20 6.00 7.12
N LEU A 333 5.05 5.61 6.17
CA LEU A 333 5.02 6.00 4.76
C LEU A 333 3.89 5.34 3.94
N GLY A 334 2.90 4.75 4.62
CA GLY A 334 1.71 4.20 3.99
C GLY A 334 1.71 2.68 3.91
N ALA A 335 2.29 1.99 4.88
CA ALA A 335 2.14 0.54 5.02
C ALA A 335 0.67 0.11 4.84
N THR A 336 0.45 -0.86 3.95
CA THR A 336 -0.90 -1.33 3.57
C THR A 336 -0.88 -2.82 3.26
N PHE A 337 -1.99 -3.35 2.74
CA PHE A 337 -2.11 -4.73 2.31
C PHE A 337 -2.66 -4.84 0.88
N ASP A 338 -2.18 -5.82 0.13
CA ASP A 338 -2.85 -6.32 -1.07
C ASP A 338 -3.88 -7.37 -0.65
N LEU A 339 -5.14 -7.15 -0.98
CA LEU A 339 -6.24 -8.05 -0.62
C LEU A 339 -6.51 -9.08 -1.72
N GLU A 340 -6.62 -10.34 -1.32
CA GLU A 340 -7.04 -11.44 -2.18
C GLU A 340 -8.47 -11.84 -1.86
N TRP A 341 -9.43 -11.26 -2.58
CA TRP A 341 -10.83 -11.62 -2.41
C TRP A 341 -11.10 -13.00 -3.02
N ALA A 342 -11.59 -13.94 -2.21
CA ALA A 342 -11.89 -15.30 -2.66
C ALA A 342 -13.04 -15.37 -3.68
N ASP A 343 -13.88 -14.33 -3.76
CA ASP A 343 -14.95 -14.22 -4.75
C ASP A 343 -14.46 -13.39 -5.98
N PRO A 344 -14.30 -14.00 -7.17
CA PRO A 344 -13.73 -13.35 -8.35
C PRO A 344 -14.68 -12.41 -9.09
N GLU A 345 -15.94 -12.28 -8.67
CA GLU A 345 -16.89 -11.36 -9.29
C GLU A 345 -16.86 -10.00 -8.58
N PRO A 346 -16.46 -8.90 -9.25
CA PRO A 346 -16.66 -7.56 -8.72
C PRO A 346 -18.16 -7.30 -8.62
N ARG A 347 -18.70 -7.35 -7.40
CA ARG A 347 -20.11 -7.09 -7.13
C ARG A 347 -20.31 -5.59 -6.95
N ARG A 348 -20.53 -4.95 -8.10
CA ARG A 348 -20.88 -3.53 -8.39
C ARG A 348 -21.18 -2.59 -7.22
#